data_AF-A0A950SSC9-F1
#
_entry.id   AF-A0A950SSC9-F1
#
_cell.length_a   1.000
_cell.length_b   1.000
_cell.length_c   1.000
_cell.angle_alpha   90.00
_cell.angle_beta   90.00
_cell.angle_gamma   90.00
#
_symmetry.space_group_name_H-M   'P 1'
#
loop_
_entity.id
_entity.type
_entity.pdbx_description
1 polymer ?
#
loop_
_entity_poly.entity_id
_entity_poly.type
_entity_poly.pdbx_seq_one_letter_code
_entity_poly.pdbx_strand_id
1 'polypeptide(L)' 'MVAVDLGSDGRASYKEPGVAEFTGRWEWLPTAQTGGVLVLTSSAPGAANPRRFPITWLNKNALRFCDATDHCDTLSRK' A
#
# COMPACT_ATOMS: atom_id res chain seq x y z
N MET A 1 6.24 9.98 10.15
CA MET A 1 4.91 9.34 10.05
C MET A 1 4.68 9.03 8.58
N VAL A 2 4.51 7.75 8.23
CA VAL A 2 4.11 7.34 6.89
C VAL A 2 2.63 7.65 6.72
N ALA A 3 2.25 8.34 5.64
CA ALA A 3 0.86 8.62 5.30
C ALA A 3 0.52 7.92 3.98
N VAL A 4 -0.55 7.13 4.00
CA VAL A 4 -1.07 6.43 2.81
C VAL A 4 -2.54 6.80 2.66
N ASP A 5 -2.90 7.36 1.51
CA ASP A 5 -4.29 7.64 1.14
C ASP A 5 -4.65 6.77 -0.07
N LEU A 6 -5.73 6.00 0.06
CA LEU A 6 -6.26 5.12 -0.97
C LEU A 6 -7.69 5.58 -1.28
N GLY A 7 -7.83 6.39 -2.32
CA GLY A 7 -9.10 6.89 -2.79
C GLY A 7 -9.97 5.77 -3.35
N SER A 8 -11.28 5.82 -3.13
CA SER A 8 -12.24 4.87 -3.71
C SER A 8 -12.30 4.93 -5.25
N ASP A 9 -11.75 5.98 -5.84
CA ASP A 9 -11.58 6.16 -7.28
C ASP A 9 -10.33 5.46 -7.84
N GLY A 10 -9.60 4.73 -7.01
CA GLY A 10 -8.38 4.01 -7.37
C GLY A 10 -7.12 4.87 -7.38
N ARG A 11 -7.18 6.14 -6.95
CA ARG A 11 -5.99 6.98 -6.78
C ARG A 11 -5.30 6.66 -5.45
N ALA A 12 -3.97 6.69 -5.48
CA ALA A 12 -3.15 6.51 -4.29
C ALA A 12 -2.15 7.65 -4.13
N SER A 13 -1.98 8.10 -2.89
CA SER A 13 -0.83 8.91 -2.48
C SER A 13 -0.11 8.23 -1.32
N TYR A 14 1.22 8.25 -1.37
CA TYR A 14 2.08 7.72 -0.33
C TYR A 14 3.18 8.73 -0.04
N LYS A 15 3.33 9.09 1.24
CA LYS A 15 4.34 10.03 1.69
C LYS A 15 5.08 9.45 2.89
N GLU A 16 6.39 9.30 2.73
CA GLU A 16 7.31 8.90 3.78
C GLU A 16 8.35 10.02 4.00
N PRO A 17 8.68 10.39 5.25
CA PRO A 17 9.70 11.40 5.52
C PRO A 17 11.05 11.00 4.91
N GLY A 18 11.62 11.87 4.08
CA GLY A 18 12.90 11.61 3.41
C GLY A 18 12.78 10.87 2.08
N VAL A 19 11.57 10.48 1.65
CA VAL A 19 11.30 9.86 0.35
C VAL A 19 10.43 10.78 -0.50
N ALA A 20 10.64 10.75 -1.82
CA ALA A 20 9.78 11.46 -2.77
C ALA A 20 8.34 10.98 -2.64
N GLU A 21 7.40 11.93 -2.61
CA GLU A 21 5.97 11.63 -2.56
C GLU A 21 5.57 10.78 -3.79
N PHE A 22 4.94 9.65 -3.52
CA PHE A 22 4.38 8.78 -4.53
C PHE A 22 2.94 9.21 -4.81
N THR A 23 2.62 9.42 -6.08
CA THR A 23 1.25 9.58 -6.56
C THR A 23 1.01 8.61 -7.70
N GLY A 24 -0.14 7.95 -7.70
CA GLY A 24 -0.44 6.99 -8.76
C GLY A 24 -1.79 6.31 -8.57
N ARG A 25 -1.84 5.04 -8.97
CA ARG A 25 -3.01 4.18 -8.80
C ARG A 25 -2.74 3.05 -7.83
N TRP A 26 -3.79 2.59 -7.17
CA TRP A 26 -3.76 1.34 -6.42
C TRP A 26 -4.74 0.32 -6.97
N GLU A 27 -4.42 -0.94 -6.75
CA GLU A 27 -5.27 -2.09 -7.03
C GLU A 27 -5.15 -3.10 -5.90
N TRP A 28 -6.27 -3.75 -5.56
CA TRP A 28 -6.29 -4.85 -4.61
C TRP A 28 -6.46 -6.19 -5.34
N LEU A 29 -5.46 -7.06 -5.22
CA LEU A 29 -5.47 -8.41 -5.74
C LEU A 29 -5.74 -9.41 -4.60
N PRO A 30 -6.97 -9.91 -4.43
CA PRO A 30 -7.28 -10.87 -3.37
C PRO A 30 -6.57 -12.21 -3.63
N THR A 31 -5.88 -12.74 -2.62
CA THR A 31 -5.18 -14.05 -2.72
C THR A 31 -5.76 -15.10 -1.79
N ALA A 32 -6.40 -14.69 -0.68
CA ALA A 32 -7.06 -15.57 0.28
C ALA A 32 -8.23 -14.82 0.97
N GLN A 33 -9.06 -15.52 1.74
CA GLN A 33 -10.20 -14.91 2.46
C GLN A 33 -9.79 -13.77 3.41
N THR A 34 -8.57 -13.81 3.94
CA THR A 34 -8.04 -12.84 4.91
C THR A 34 -6.85 -12.07 4.37
N GLY A 35 -6.57 -12.10 3.06
CA GLY A 35 -5.36 -11.49 2.52
C GLY A 35 -5.37 -11.23 1.02
N GLY A 36 -4.31 -10.56 0.57
CA GLY A 36 -4.14 -10.17 -0.82
C GLY A 36 -2.88 -9.36 -1.02
N VAL A 37 -2.74 -8.78 -2.20
CA VAL A 37 -1.61 -7.93 -2.56
C VAL A 37 -2.15 -6.56 -2.96
N LEU A 38 -1.70 -5.53 -2.24
CA LEU A 38 -1.88 -4.15 -2.65
C LEU A 38 -0.80 -3.81 -3.68
N VAL A 39 -1.24 -3.41 -4.86
CA VAL A 39 -0.36 -3.01 -5.96
C VAL A 39 -0.43 -1.50 -6.09
N LEU A 40 0.71 -0.82 -5.98
CA LEU A 40 0.85 0.62 -6.19
C LEU A 40 1.63 0.89 -7.47
N THR A 41 0.98 1.56 -8.43
CA THR A 41 1.58 1.93 -9.72
C THR A 41 1.80 3.44 -9.77
N SER A 42 3.06 3.87 -9.70
CA SER A 42 3.42 5.30 -9.76
C SER A 42 3.12 5.85 -11.15
N SER A 43 2.68 7.10 -11.21
CA SER A 43 2.60 7.87 -12.45
C SER A 43 3.87 8.66 -12.77
N ALA A 44 4.87 8.66 -11.87
CA ALA A 44 6.12 9.37 -12.09
C ALA A 44 7.01 8.68 -13.14
N PRO A 45 7.62 9.41 -14.09
CA PRO A 45 8.57 8.86 -15.05
C PRO A 45 9.77 8.22 -14.34
N GLY A 46 10.16 7.02 -14.75
CA GLY A 46 11.32 6.31 -14.19
C GLY A 46 11.12 5.71 -12.79
N ALA A 47 9.90 5.74 -12.25
CA ALA A 47 9.61 5.07 -11.00
C ALA A 47 9.77 3.55 -11.13
N ALA A 48 10.35 2.90 -10.11
CA ALA A 48 10.29 1.45 -9.96
C ALA A 48 8.85 1.04 -9.61
N ASN A 49 8.04 0.74 -10.63
CA ASN A 49 6.64 0.33 -10.54
C ASN A 49 6.38 -0.98 -11.32
N PRO A 50 5.40 -1.80 -10.92
CA PRO A 50 4.54 -1.61 -9.74
C PRO A 50 5.23 -2.04 -8.43
N ARG A 51 4.95 -1.32 -7.34
CA ARG A 51 5.29 -1.76 -5.99
C ARG A 51 4.20 -2.69 -5.48
N ARG A 52 4.56 -3.81 -4.86
CA ARG A 52 3.62 -4.81 -4.36
C ARG A 52 3.81 -4.98 -2.86
N PHE A 53 2.71 -4.93 -2.13
CA PHE A 53 2.68 -5.06 -0.68
C PHE A 53 1.73 -6.20 -0.33
N PRO A 54 2.24 -7.36 0.14
CA PRO A 54 1.39 -8.39 0.72
C PRO A 54 0.66 -7.80 1.94
N ILE A 55 -0.66 -7.93 1.95
CA ILE A 55 -1.52 -7.51 3.06
C ILE A 55 -2.22 -8.72 3.64
N THR A 56 -2.25 -8.78 4.97
CA THR A 56 -3.06 -9.71 5.74
C THR A 56 -3.99 -8.92 6.65
N TRP A 57 -5.30 -9.14 6.51
CA TRP A 57 -6.28 -8.62 7.44
C TRP A 57 -6.15 -9.35 8.77
N LEU A 58 -5.87 -8.61 9.84
CA LEU A 58 -5.81 -9.15 11.20
C LEU A 58 -7.21 -9.20 11.82
N ASN A 59 -8.03 -8.19 11.52
CA ASN A 59 -9.45 -8.12 11.85
C ASN A 59 -10.13 -7.04 10.98
N LYS A 60 -11.42 -6.77 11.20
CA LYS A 60 -12.19 -5.77 10.44
C LYS A 60 -11.63 -4.33 10.48
N ASN A 61 -10.78 -4.02 11.46
CA ASN A 61 -10.25 -2.68 11.69
C ASN A 61 -8.73 -2.59 11.50
N ALA A 62 -8.03 -3.71 11.32
CA ALA A 62 -6.58 -3.75 11.29
C ALA A 62 -6.07 -4.67 10.18
N LEU A 63 -5.07 -4.18 9.45
CA LEU A 63 -4.32 -4.94 8.46
C LEU A 63 -2.83 -4.85 8.75
N ARG A 64 -2.11 -5.91 8.41
CA ARG A 64 -0.64 -5.93 8.36
C ARG A 64 -0.23 -5.86 6.90
N PHE A 65 0.71 -4.97 6.58
CA PHE A 65 1.35 -4.94 5.26
C PHE A 65 2.85 -5.07 5.45
N CYS A 66 3.53 -5.74 4.51
CA CYS A 66 4.98 -5.87 4.53
C CYS A 66 5.56 -5.27 3.25
N ASP A 67 6.71 -4.62 3.36
CA ASP A 67 7.44 -4.10 2.21
C ASP A 67 8.42 -5.13 1.62
N ALA A 68 9.16 -4.73 0.58
CA ALA A 68 10.11 -5.60 -0.11
C ALA A 68 11.35 -5.95 0.72
N THR A 69 11.55 -5.31 1.88
CA THR A 69 12.66 -5.56 2.81
C THR A 69 12.25 -6.42 4.00
N ASP A 70 11.06 -7.03 3.94
CA ASP A 70 10.47 -7.84 5.03
C ASP A 70 10.13 -7.03 6.29
N HIS A 71 10.11 -5.69 6.18
CA HIS A 71 9.60 -4.83 7.23
C HIS A 71 8.07 -4.84 7.18
N CYS A 72 7.43 -5.18 8.30
CA CYS A 72 5.98 -5.28 8.39
C CYS A 72 5.41 -4.25 9.37
N ASP A 73 4.44 -3.49 8.91
CA ASP A 73 3.71 -2.51 9.70
C ASP A 73 2.22 -2.88 9.81
N THR A 74 1.59 -2.42 10.88
CA THR A 74 0.14 -2.59 11.11
C THR A 74 -0.58 -1.26 10.93
N LEU A 75 -1.50 -1.20 9.97
CA LEU A 75 -2.43 -0.09 9.81
C LEU A 75 -3.74 -0.43 10.50
N SER A 76 -4.18 0.44 11.40
CA SER A 76 -5.50 0.35 12.01
C SER A 76 -6.34 1.54 11.56
N ARG A 77 -7.61 1.27 11.21
CA ARG A 77 -8.60 2.31 10.95
C ARG A 77 -8.81 3.09 12.25
N LYS A 78 -8.54 4.40 12.24
CA LYS A 78 -8.96 5.33 13.29
C LYS A 78 -10.42 5.71 13.10
#